data_AF-A0A7M7L0B7-F1
#
_entry.id   AF-A0A7M7L0B7-F1
#
_cell.length_a   1.000
_cell.length_b   1.000
_cell.length_c   1.000
_cell.angle_alpha   90.00
_cell.angle_beta   90.00
_cell.angle_gamma   90.00
#
_symmetry.space_group_name_H-M   'P 1'
#
loop_
_entity.id
_entity.type
_entity.pdbx_description
1 polymer ?
#
loop_
_entity_poly.entity_id
_entity_poly.type
_entity_poly.pdbx_seq_one_letter_code
_entity_poly.pdbx_strand_id
1 'polypeptide(L)'
;MIHYECRQGLYPSSNIKRFEVPENKVTWNVEFPEYKPIEYTAALVKGKPWADPEIGEISFKPKWNSIDGKVNRKSYTNDYNIDKNGYPLNPLGRTGIFGRGLLGRWGPNHAADPIVTRWKSNVSGSTEINKDTKKPILQLVAIQRYDSGKWAIPGGMIDPGETVSTTLKREFMEEAMSFLEKSQAEKEELEKCIGKLFERGEEIYKGYVDDPRNTDNAWIETVAVNFHDNDNSVSKNIILKAGDDARNVKWVDIDKNLKLYASHSEFIKKTVLKHNAHW
;
A
#
# COMPACT_ATOMS: atom_id res chain seq x y z
N MET A 1 8.42 2.00 -17.00
CA MET A 1 7.07 2.10 -16.40
C MET A 1 6.79 3.57 -16.19
N ILE A 2 5.65 4.08 -16.66
CA ILE A 2 5.20 5.46 -16.42
C ILE A 2 4.08 5.37 -15.41
N HIS A 3 4.10 6.20 -14.38
CA HIS A 3 3.01 6.31 -13.41
C HIS A 3 1.83 7.11 -13.99
N TYR A 4 0.61 6.66 -13.75
CA TYR A 4 -0.62 7.25 -14.27
C TYR A 4 -1.53 7.73 -13.14
N GLU A 5 -1.82 6.89 -12.14
CA GLU A 5 -2.77 7.22 -11.07
C GLU A 5 -2.38 8.51 -10.33
N CYS A 6 -1.09 8.69 -10.05
CA CYS A 6 -0.59 9.89 -9.40
C CYS A 6 -0.49 11.16 -10.27
N ARG A 7 -0.92 11.12 -11.54
CA ARG A 7 -0.98 12.30 -12.42
C ARG A 7 -2.41 12.74 -12.76
N GLN A 8 -3.41 11.97 -12.33
CA GLN A 8 -4.80 12.22 -12.68
C GLN A 8 -5.55 13.02 -11.61
N GLY A 9 -6.53 13.80 -12.06
CA GLY A 9 -7.58 14.37 -11.22
C GLY A 9 -7.13 15.36 -10.15
N LEU A 10 -7.93 15.42 -9.08
CA LEU A 10 -7.64 16.19 -7.88
C LEU A 10 -6.79 15.36 -6.93
N TYR A 11 -5.88 16.02 -6.21
CA TYR A 11 -5.14 15.39 -5.15
C TYR A 11 -6.10 14.88 -4.06
N PRO A 12 -5.93 13.65 -3.54
CA PRO A 12 -6.88 13.04 -2.61
C PRO A 12 -7.27 13.94 -1.43
N SER A 13 -8.56 13.89 -1.06
CA SER A 13 -9.13 14.67 0.06
C SER A 13 -8.88 16.18 -0.02
N SER A 14 -8.79 16.72 -1.24
CA SER A 14 -8.55 18.15 -1.49
C SER A 14 -9.21 18.63 -2.79
N ASN A 15 -9.20 19.95 -3.00
CA ASN A 15 -9.59 20.58 -4.27
C ASN A 15 -8.36 20.96 -5.13
N ILE A 16 -7.19 20.42 -4.81
CA ILE A 16 -5.94 20.75 -5.51
C ILE A 16 -5.88 20.00 -6.83
N LYS A 17 -5.86 20.73 -7.94
CA LYS A 17 -5.65 20.18 -9.27
C LYS A 17 -4.15 20.09 -9.55
N ARG A 18 -3.68 18.92 -9.98
CA ARG A 18 -2.29 18.70 -10.41
C ARG A 18 -1.96 19.57 -11.63
N PHE A 19 -0.71 20.03 -11.71
CA PHE A 19 -0.20 20.57 -12.97
C PHE A 19 -0.17 19.45 -14.02
N GLU A 20 -0.62 19.75 -15.24
CA GLU A 20 -0.70 18.74 -16.29
C GLU A 20 0.69 18.36 -16.79
N VAL A 21 1.01 17.05 -16.74
CA VAL A 21 2.29 16.51 -17.18
C VAL A 21 2.05 15.60 -18.38
N PRO A 22 2.37 16.04 -19.61
CA PRO A 22 2.33 15.19 -20.79
C PRO A 22 3.19 13.93 -20.62
N GLU A 23 2.80 12.81 -21.22
CA GLU A 23 3.51 11.52 -21.04
C GLU A 23 5.00 11.60 -21.40
N ASN A 24 5.35 12.30 -22.48
CA ASN A 24 6.72 12.52 -22.91
C ASN A 24 7.52 13.49 -22.01
N LYS A 25 6.88 14.13 -21.04
CA LYS A 25 7.47 15.08 -20.08
C LYS A 25 7.49 14.55 -18.64
N VAL A 26 7.05 13.31 -18.41
CA VAL A 26 7.05 12.69 -17.08
C VAL A 26 8.48 12.53 -16.54
N THR A 27 9.39 11.98 -17.32
CA THR A 27 10.76 11.74 -16.85
C THR A 27 11.52 13.05 -16.59
N TRP A 28 12.24 13.12 -15.48
CA TRP A 28 13.07 14.26 -15.11
C TRP A 28 14.14 14.61 -16.15
N ASN A 29 14.59 13.62 -16.94
CA ASN A 29 15.64 13.78 -17.95
C ASN A 29 15.20 14.59 -19.18
N VAL A 30 13.89 14.79 -19.36
CA VAL A 30 13.38 15.67 -20.40
C VAL A 30 13.20 17.06 -19.82
N GLU A 31 13.80 18.05 -20.48
CA GLU A 31 13.63 19.46 -20.13
C GLU A 31 12.14 19.85 -20.24
N PHE A 32 11.68 20.56 -19.22
CA PHE A 32 10.32 21.10 -19.18
C PHE A 32 10.33 22.46 -18.47
N PRO A 33 10.85 23.52 -19.10
CA PRO A 33 11.01 24.83 -18.46
C PRO A 33 9.69 25.45 -17.97
N GLU A 34 8.57 25.11 -18.61
CA GLU A 34 7.23 25.59 -18.26
C GLU A 34 6.63 24.83 -17.08
N TYR A 35 7.28 23.77 -16.59
CA TYR A 35 6.80 22.95 -15.49
C TYR A 35 6.70 23.77 -14.20
N LYS A 36 5.46 24.02 -13.76
CA LYS A 36 5.15 24.78 -12.55
C LYS A 36 4.22 23.94 -11.67
N PRO A 37 4.74 22.90 -11.00
CA PRO A 37 3.93 22.04 -10.16
C PRO A 37 3.25 22.85 -9.07
N ILE A 38 2.05 22.43 -8.67
CA ILE A 38 1.35 23.07 -7.56
C ILE A 38 2.03 22.65 -6.26
N GLU A 39 2.45 23.62 -5.44
CA GLU A 39 2.97 23.35 -4.10
C GLU A 39 1.82 22.98 -3.17
N TYR A 40 1.90 21.78 -2.59
CA TYR A 40 0.90 21.30 -1.66
C TYR A 40 1.46 20.31 -0.63
N THR A 41 1.24 20.65 0.64
CA THR A 41 1.37 19.75 1.80
C THR A 41 0.16 19.99 2.70
N ALA A 42 -0.61 18.94 2.99
CA ALA A 42 -1.84 19.03 3.75
C ALA A 42 -1.58 19.50 5.19
N ALA A 43 -2.45 20.36 5.71
CA ALA A 43 -2.30 20.93 7.06
C ALA A 43 -2.24 19.84 8.15
N LEU A 44 -2.96 18.73 7.95
CA LEU A 44 -3.00 17.60 8.88
C LEU A 44 -1.66 16.87 9.03
N VAL A 45 -0.74 17.04 8.07
CA VAL A 45 0.61 16.44 8.10
C VAL A 45 1.54 17.25 9.00
N LYS A 46 1.37 18.56 9.04
CA LYS A 46 2.30 19.48 9.71
C LYS A 46 2.31 19.24 11.22
N GLY A 47 3.52 19.09 11.78
CA GLY A 47 3.73 18.94 13.22
C GLY A 47 3.32 17.57 13.81
N LYS A 48 2.97 16.59 12.96
CA LYS A 48 2.67 15.24 13.43
C LYS A 48 3.95 14.46 13.75
N PRO A 49 3.95 13.58 14.78
CA PRO A 49 5.13 12.79 15.14
C PRO A 49 5.58 11.82 14.03
N TRP A 50 4.66 11.40 13.18
CA TRP A 50 4.92 10.55 12.02
C TRP A 50 5.32 11.33 10.76
N ALA A 51 5.34 12.66 10.80
CA ALA A 51 5.70 13.51 9.68
C ALA A 51 7.09 14.13 9.88
N ASP A 52 7.79 14.36 8.76
CA ASP A 52 9.04 15.10 8.78
C ASP A 52 8.81 16.62 8.99
N PRO A 53 9.79 17.36 9.53
CA PRO A 53 9.85 18.81 9.38
C PRO A 53 10.01 19.25 7.90
N GLU A 54 9.94 20.55 7.65
CA GLU A 54 10.23 21.12 6.33
C GLU A 54 11.74 21.11 6.03
N ILE A 55 12.11 20.94 4.76
CA ILE A 55 13.51 21.01 4.33
C ILE A 55 14.02 22.45 4.52
N GLY A 56 15.20 22.58 5.13
CA GLY A 56 15.80 23.87 5.48
C GLY A 56 15.66 24.23 6.96
N GLU A 57 14.81 23.54 7.73
CA GLU A 57 14.79 23.66 9.18
C GLU A 57 16.13 23.17 9.80
N ILE A 58 16.68 23.95 10.74
CA ILE A 58 18.01 23.69 11.33
C ILE A 58 18.10 22.32 11.99
N SER A 59 16.99 21.88 12.61
CA SER A 59 16.87 20.58 13.29
C SER A 59 16.70 19.41 12.33
N PHE A 60 16.39 19.66 11.05
CA PHE A 60 16.09 18.61 10.09
C PHE A 60 17.24 18.41 9.11
N LYS A 61 18.03 17.37 9.36
CA LYS A 61 19.20 16.98 8.55
C LYS A 61 19.03 15.53 8.06
N PRO A 62 18.09 15.29 7.13
CA PRO A 62 17.75 13.93 6.71
C PRO A 62 18.92 13.25 6.01
N LYS A 63 19.10 11.96 6.29
CA LYS A 63 20.07 11.10 5.58
C LYS A 63 19.39 10.35 4.45
N TRP A 64 19.33 10.96 3.28
CA TRP A 64 18.70 10.37 2.10
C TRP A 64 19.34 9.04 1.67
N ASN A 65 18.56 8.20 0.99
CA ASN A 65 18.99 6.88 0.50
C ASN A 65 19.61 5.96 1.59
N SER A 66 19.24 6.15 2.86
CA SER A 66 19.81 5.40 3.99
C SER A 66 18.79 5.16 5.10
N ILE A 67 19.17 4.36 6.10
CA ILE A 67 18.41 4.25 7.35
C ILE A 67 18.79 5.43 8.25
N ASP A 68 17.85 6.35 8.45
CA ASP A 68 18.03 7.59 9.21
C ASP A 68 17.39 7.47 10.60
N GLY A 69 18.13 6.87 11.54
CA GLY A 69 17.63 6.53 12.86
C GLY A 69 16.51 5.48 12.76
N LYS A 70 15.28 5.85 13.12
CA LYS A 70 14.09 4.98 13.02
C LYS A 70 13.35 5.09 11.69
N VAL A 71 13.77 6.01 10.82
CA VAL A 71 13.10 6.25 9.53
C VAL A 71 13.93 5.61 8.43
N ASN A 72 13.36 4.62 7.74
CA ASN A 72 13.94 4.12 6.50
C ASN A 72 13.70 5.15 5.39
N ARG A 73 14.77 5.80 4.91
CA ARG A 73 14.72 6.72 3.77
C ARG A 73 15.26 6.06 2.50
N LYS A 74 15.58 4.77 2.52
CA LYS A 74 16.08 4.03 1.36
C LYS A 74 14.92 3.49 0.54
N SER A 75 14.88 3.82 -0.74
CA SER A 75 13.94 3.20 -1.67
C SER A 75 14.25 1.70 -1.83
N TYR A 76 13.20 0.89 -1.94
CA TYR A 76 13.27 -0.51 -2.30
C TYR A 76 13.60 -0.74 -3.78
N THR A 77 13.51 0.30 -4.61
CA THR A 77 13.76 0.19 -6.06
C THR A 77 15.21 0.51 -6.38
N ASN A 78 15.62 1.77 -6.22
CA ASN A 78 16.97 2.27 -6.46
C ASN A 78 17.15 3.57 -5.68
N ASP A 79 18.39 4.01 -5.50
CA ASP A 79 18.66 5.34 -4.95
C ASP A 79 17.97 6.42 -5.79
N TYR A 80 17.31 7.35 -5.12
CA TYR A 80 16.61 8.47 -5.75
C TYR A 80 17.48 9.74 -5.74
N ASN A 81 17.25 10.59 -6.73
CA ASN A 81 17.96 11.85 -6.88
C ASN A 81 17.47 12.88 -5.87
N ILE A 82 18.37 13.75 -5.43
CA ILE A 82 18.09 14.91 -4.61
C ILE A 82 18.33 16.15 -5.46
N ASP A 83 17.38 17.09 -5.48
CA ASP A 83 17.56 18.33 -6.21
C ASP A 83 18.54 19.29 -5.51
N LYS A 84 18.88 20.39 -6.19
CA LYS A 84 19.80 21.41 -5.68
C LYS A 84 19.35 22.08 -4.37
N ASN A 85 18.06 22.00 -4.04
CA ASN A 85 17.47 22.58 -2.85
C ASN A 85 17.31 21.55 -1.71
N GLY A 86 17.73 20.30 -1.95
CA GLY A 86 17.71 19.23 -0.95
C GLY A 86 16.45 18.34 -0.99
N TYR A 87 15.54 18.53 -1.94
CA TYR A 87 14.32 17.74 -2.04
C TYR A 87 14.56 16.41 -2.77
N PRO A 88 14.05 15.28 -2.26
CA PRO A 88 13.93 14.05 -3.02
C PRO A 88 13.12 14.26 -4.29
N LEU A 89 13.52 13.59 -5.38
CA LEU A 89 12.78 13.53 -6.62
C LEU A 89 12.17 12.15 -6.81
N ASN A 90 10.86 12.12 -7.07
CA ASN A 90 10.12 10.89 -7.32
C ASN A 90 10.77 10.09 -8.44
N PRO A 91 11.15 8.82 -8.19
CA PRO A 91 12.00 8.05 -9.11
C PRO A 91 11.31 7.74 -10.44
N LEU A 92 9.97 7.81 -10.51
CA LEU A 92 9.22 7.61 -11.75
C LEU A 92 8.88 8.90 -12.51
N GLY A 93 9.22 10.07 -11.95
CA GLY A 93 9.09 11.35 -12.66
C GLY A 93 8.13 12.35 -12.01
N ARG A 94 7.78 13.36 -12.81
CA ARG A 94 6.90 14.48 -12.49
C ARG A 94 5.45 14.02 -12.29
N THR A 95 4.84 14.52 -11.23
CA THR A 95 3.44 14.24 -10.83
C THR A 95 2.52 15.45 -10.94
N GLY A 96 3.09 16.64 -11.16
CA GLY A 96 2.36 17.90 -11.19
C GLY A 96 2.13 18.56 -9.82
N ILE A 97 2.69 17.98 -8.74
CA ILE A 97 2.62 18.54 -7.38
C ILE A 97 4.00 18.51 -6.73
N PHE A 98 4.39 19.65 -6.18
CA PHE A 98 5.57 19.81 -5.33
C PHE A 98 5.14 19.78 -3.85
N GLY A 99 6.02 19.33 -2.95
CA GLY A 99 5.71 19.13 -1.54
C GLY A 99 5.32 17.67 -1.25
N ARG A 100 4.68 17.42 -0.10
CA ARG A 100 4.39 16.06 0.37
C ARG A 100 2.94 15.63 0.21
N GLY A 101 2.04 16.56 -0.05
CA GLY A 101 0.61 16.32 -0.03
C GLY A 101 0.16 15.74 1.31
N LEU A 102 -0.39 14.52 1.32
CA LEU A 102 -0.82 13.79 2.51
C LEU A 102 0.26 12.90 3.13
N LEU A 103 1.43 12.78 2.50
CA LEU A 103 2.49 11.89 2.97
C LEU A 103 3.33 12.55 4.06
N GLY A 104 3.69 11.77 5.08
CA GLY A 104 4.45 12.29 6.23
C GLY A 104 5.91 12.54 5.91
N ARG A 105 6.52 11.65 5.13
CA ARG A 105 7.96 11.65 4.86
C ARG A 105 8.26 12.29 3.52
N TRP A 106 9.38 13.00 3.47
CA TRP A 106 10.03 13.32 2.20
C TRP A 106 10.67 12.04 1.63
N GLY A 107 10.53 11.82 0.32
CA GLY A 107 10.99 10.61 -0.35
C GLY A 107 10.03 9.42 -0.18
N PRO A 108 10.55 8.20 0.02
CA PRO A 108 9.71 7.01 0.14
C PRO A 108 8.92 7.00 1.46
N ASN A 109 7.65 6.67 1.37
CA ASN A 109 6.73 6.43 2.47
C ASN A 109 6.38 4.95 2.42
N HIS A 110 6.96 4.16 3.33
CA HIS A 110 6.88 2.71 3.26
C HIS A 110 5.58 2.17 3.88
N ALA A 111 4.93 1.29 3.15
CA ALA A 111 3.75 0.53 3.55
C ALA A 111 4.03 -0.98 3.52
N ALA A 112 3.10 -1.76 4.06
CA ALA A 112 3.09 -3.21 3.93
C ALA A 112 1.68 -3.73 3.64
N ASP A 113 1.57 -4.63 2.66
CA ASP A 113 0.29 -5.13 2.13
C ASP A 113 0.16 -6.65 2.35
N PRO A 114 -0.58 -7.09 3.38
CA PRO A 114 -0.81 -8.51 3.66
C PRO A 114 -1.91 -9.08 2.74
N ILE A 115 -1.48 -9.82 1.71
CA ILE A 115 -2.38 -10.51 0.78
C ILE A 115 -2.77 -11.86 1.39
N VAL A 116 -3.76 -11.86 2.26
CA VAL A 116 -4.29 -13.09 2.87
C VAL A 116 -5.25 -13.78 1.90
N THR A 117 -4.92 -15.02 1.53
CA THR A 117 -5.67 -15.78 0.52
C THR A 117 -6.04 -17.18 0.98
N ARG A 118 -7.12 -17.71 0.41
CA ARG A 118 -7.57 -19.09 0.62
C ARG A 118 -8.22 -19.63 -0.65
N TRP A 119 -8.36 -20.94 -0.75
CA TRP A 119 -9.16 -21.55 -1.82
C TRP A 119 -10.65 -21.37 -1.53
N LYS A 120 -11.44 -20.99 -2.53
CA LYS A 120 -12.89 -21.01 -2.42
C LYS A 120 -13.35 -22.46 -2.27
N SER A 121 -14.09 -22.76 -1.21
CA SER A 121 -14.71 -24.07 -1.02
C SER A 121 -16.15 -24.08 -1.51
N ASN A 122 -16.55 -25.17 -2.15
CA ASN A 122 -17.95 -25.45 -2.47
C ASN A 122 -18.71 -26.01 -1.24
N VAL A 123 -19.98 -26.38 -1.43
CA VAL A 123 -20.84 -26.94 -0.37
C VAL A 123 -20.33 -28.26 0.22
N SER A 124 -19.51 -29.03 -0.51
CA SER A 124 -18.90 -30.27 -0.01
C SER A 124 -17.55 -30.03 0.68
N GLY A 125 -17.11 -28.77 0.80
CA GLY A 125 -15.81 -28.41 1.36
C GLY A 125 -14.62 -28.58 0.42
N SER A 126 -14.85 -28.98 -0.83
CA SER A 126 -13.80 -29.15 -1.85
C SER A 126 -13.51 -27.83 -2.55
N THR A 127 -12.30 -27.66 -3.09
CA THR A 127 -11.93 -26.46 -3.85
C THR A 127 -12.81 -26.29 -5.09
N GLU A 128 -13.41 -25.10 -5.23
CA GLU A 128 -14.22 -24.73 -6.38
C GLU A 128 -13.34 -24.42 -7.59
N ILE A 129 -13.68 -25.02 -8.73
CA ILE A 129 -12.98 -24.85 -10.00
C ILE A 129 -13.81 -23.95 -10.91
N ASN A 130 -13.20 -22.90 -11.46
CA ASN A 130 -13.85 -22.06 -12.45
C ASN A 130 -14.13 -22.87 -13.73
N LYS A 131 -15.36 -22.75 -14.25
CA LYS A 131 -15.83 -23.56 -15.39
C LYS A 131 -15.10 -23.25 -16.69
N ASP A 132 -14.63 -22.02 -16.88
CA ASP A 132 -14.03 -21.57 -18.14
C ASP A 132 -12.54 -21.84 -18.15
N THR A 133 -11.83 -21.44 -17.10
CA THR A 133 -10.37 -21.59 -17.03
C THR A 133 -9.92 -22.98 -16.58
N LYS A 134 -10.82 -23.78 -16.01
CA LYS A 134 -10.52 -25.08 -15.37
C LYS A 134 -9.48 -24.98 -14.26
N LYS A 135 -9.35 -23.80 -13.64
CA LYS A 135 -8.43 -23.50 -12.53
C LYS A 135 -9.18 -23.26 -11.24
N PRO A 136 -8.57 -23.52 -10.07
CA PRO A 136 -9.19 -23.24 -8.78
C PRO A 136 -9.44 -21.74 -8.57
N ILE A 137 -10.52 -21.41 -7.88
CA ILE A 137 -10.88 -20.03 -7.54
C ILE A 137 -10.20 -19.65 -6.22
N LEU A 138 -9.40 -18.59 -6.26
CA LEU A 138 -8.74 -18.02 -5.09
C LEU A 138 -9.60 -16.89 -4.52
N GLN A 139 -9.68 -16.80 -3.20
CA GLN A 139 -10.31 -15.66 -2.50
C GLN A 139 -9.22 -14.85 -1.80
N LEU A 140 -9.40 -13.53 -1.73
CA LEU A 140 -8.62 -12.66 -0.84
C LEU A 140 -9.49 -12.03 0.24
N VAL A 141 -8.90 -11.66 1.37
CA VAL A 141 -9.52 -10.72 2.30
C VAL A 141 -9.32 -9.30 1.77
N ALA A 142 -10.41 -8.60 1.47
CA ALA A 142 -10.36 -7.21 1.03
C ALA A 142 -11.17 -6.32 1.97
N ILE A 143 -10.74 -5.06 2.11
CA ILE A 143 -11.48 -4.00 2.80
C ILE A 143 -11.99 -2.95 1.82
N GLN A 144 -13.08 -2.28 2.16
CA GLN A 144 -13.55 -1.12 1.43
C GLN A 144 -13.18 0.15 2.20
N ARG A 145 -12.36 1.01 1.60
CA ARG A 145 -11.82 2.21 2.26
C ARG A 145 -12.91 3.25 2.56
N TYR A 146 -12.80 3.98 3.68
CA TYR A 146 -13.71 5.10 3.98
C TYR A 146 -13.58 6.28 3.02
N ASP A 147 -12.38 6.62 2.62
CA ASP A 147 -12.08 7.84 1.85
C ASP A 147 -12.62 7.80 0.42
N SER A 148 -12.46 6.66 -0.25
CA SER A 148 -12.67 6.50 -1.68
C SER A 148 -13.77 5.51 -2.02
N GLY A 149 -14.18 4.67 -1.06
CA GLY A 149 -15.12 3.58 -1.28
C GLY A 149 -14.58 2.46 -2.18
N LYS A 150 -13.30 2.49 -2.56
CA LYS A 150 -12.65 1.45 -3.36
C LYS A 150 -12.28 0.25 -2.48
N TRP A 151 -12.30 -0.94 -3.07
CA TRP A 151 -11.79 -2.15 -2.43
C TRP A 151 -10.25 -2.16 -2.47
N ALA A 152 -9.62 -2.63 -1.40
CA ALA A 152 -8.17 -2.63 -1.24
C ALA A 152 -7.71 -3.87 -0.45
N ILE A 153 -6.40 -4.10 -0.47
CA ILE A 153 -5.72 -5.04 0.44
C ILE A 153 -5.69 -4.33 1.81
N PRO A 154 -5.94 -5.05 2.92
CA PRO A 154 -5.92 -4.45 4.26
C PRO A 154 -4.49 -4.17 4.73
N GLY A 155 -3.87 -3.13 4.19
CA GLY A 155 -2.48 -2.77 4.39
C GLY A 155 -2.34 -1.31 4.78
N GLY A 156 -1.21 -0.98 5.39
CA GLY A 156 -0.98 0.36 5.93
C GLY A 156 0.49 0.70 6.09
N MET A 157 0.75 1.81 6.76
CA MET A 157 2.07 2.43 6.85
C MET A 157 2.95 1.68 7.84
N ILE A 158 4.24 1.56 7.53
CA ILE A 158 5.23 1.03 8.47
C ILE A 158 5.57 2.13 9.49
N ASP A 159 5.35 1.83 10.76
CA ASP A 159 5.66 2.77 11.84
C ASP A 159 7.19 2.95 12.03
N PRO A 160 7.65 4.10 12.57
CA PRO A 160 9.07 4.34 12.81
C PRO A 160 9.72 3.27 13.71
N GLY A 161 10.65 2.50 13.14
CA GLY A 161 11.34 1.41 13.82
C GLY A 161 10.57 0.08 13.84
N GLU A 162 9.39 0.01 13.22
CA GLU A 162 8.63 -1.22 13.02
C GLU A 162 9.25 -2.06 11.89
N THR A 163 9.15 -3.38 12.01
CA THR A 163 9.56 -4.30 10.94
C THR A 163 8.40 -4.58 10.00
N VAL A 164 8.68 -4.87 8.72
CA VAL A 164 7.67 -5.21 7.71
C VAL A 164 6.76 -6.35 8.20
N SER A 165 7.31 -7.40 8.81
CA SER A 165 6.53 -8.53 9.34
C SER A 165 5.57 -8.13 10.46
N THR A 166 5.98 -7.21 11.33
CA THR A 166 5.10 -6.68 12.38
C THR A 166 3.96 -5.88 11.76
N THR A 167 4.27 -4.98 10.82
CA THR A 167 3.27 -4.17 10.10
C THR A 167 2.25 -5.06 9.40
N LEU A 168 2.68 -6.06 8.62
CA LEU A 168 1.79 -6.96 7.89
C LEU A 168 0.76 -7.64 8.82
N LYS A 169 1.21 -8.13 9.98
CA LYS A 169 0.32 -8.79 10.95
C LYS A 169 -0.61 -7.77 11.62
N ARG A 170 -0.06 -6.62 12.05
CA ARG A 170 -0.81 -5.56 12.73
C ARG A 170 -1.92 -5.01 11.83
N GLU A 171 -1.58 -4.54 10.63
CA GLU A 171 -2.53 -3.95 9.68
C GLU A 171 -3.68 -4.92 9.34
N PHE A 172 -3.36 -6.20 9.09
CA PHE A 172 -4.39 -7.19 8.83
C PHE A 172 -5.35 -7.36 10.02
N MET A 173 -4.83 -7.43 11.25
CA MET A 173 -5.64 -7.56 12.45
C MET A 173 -6.49 -6.31 12.71
N GLU A 174 -5.91 -5.13 12.56
CA GLU A 174 -6.58 -3.86 12.80
C GLU A 174 -7.69 -3.63 11.77
N GLU A 175 -7.37 -3.69 10.47
CA GLU A 175 -8.30 -3.32 9.41
C GLU A 175 -9.33 -4.42 9.07
N ALA A 176 -8.96 -5.70 9.15
CA ALA A 176 -9.83 -6.81 8.72
C ALA A 176 -10.47 -7.58 9.87
N MET A 177 -10.05 -7.35 11.11
CA MET A 177 -10.55 -8.08 12.29
C MET A 177 -10.93 -7.19 13.47
N SER A 178 -10.94 -5.86 13.31
CA SER A 178 -11.22 -4.86 14.35
C SER A 178 -10.45 -5.09 15.65
N PHE A 179 -9.17 -5.45 15.54
CA PHE A 179 -8.36 -5.86 16.69
C PHE A 179 -8.32 -4.82 17.82
N LEU A 180 -8.29 -3.53 17.49
CA LEU A 180 -8.23 -2.45 18.49
C LEU A 180 -9.42 -2.42 19.43
N GLU A 181 -10.60 -2.86 18.97
CA GLU A 181 -11.85 -2.88 19.74
C GLU A 181 -12.01 -4.13 20.63
N LYS A 182 -11.09 -5.09 20.53
CA LYS A 182 -11.17 -6.38 21.25
C LYS A 182 -10.65 -6.29 22.68
N SER A 183 -11.20 -7.14 23.54
CA SER A 183 -10.66 -7.38 24.88
C SER A 183 -9.28 -8.03 24.82
N GLN A 184 -8.51 -7.94 25.91
CA GLN A 184 -7.15 -8.51 25.96
C GLN A 184 -7.14 -10.03 25.66
N ALA A 185 -8.10 -10.78 26.21
CA ALA A 185 -8.20 -12.22 25.97
C ALA A 185 -8.52 -12.55 24.50
N GLU A 186 -9.39 -11.78 23.85
CA GLU A 186 -9.68 -11.93 22.42
C GLU A 186 -8.47 -11.57 21.55
N LYS A 187 -7.67 -10.58 21.96
CA LYS A 187 -6.43 -10.20 21.27
C LYS A 187 -5.41 -11.34 21.31
N GLU A 188 -5.18 -11.93 22.48
CA GLU A 188 -4.25 -13.05 22.66
C GLU A 188 -4.66 -14.29 21.86
N GLU A 189 -5.95 -14.63 21.88
CA GLU A 189 -6.46 -15.75 21.07
C GLU A 189 -6.32 -15.45 19.57
N LEU A 190 -6.62 -14.23 19.14
CA LEU A 190 -6.48 -13.86 17.74
C LEU A 190 -5.04 -13.96 17.27
N GLU A 191 -4.10 -13.40 18.03
CA GLU A 191 -2.67 -13.43 17.72
C GLU A 191 -2.15 -14.86 17.57
N LYS A 192 -2.65 -15.77 18.40
CA LYS A 192 -2.34 -17.20 18.36
C LYS A 192 -2.97 -17.88 17.15
N CYS A 193 -4.24 -17.60 16.84
CA CYS A 193 -4.94 -18.15 15.68
C CYS A 193 -4.25 -17.78 14.36
N ILE A 194 -3.92 -16.50 14.18
CA ILE A 194 -3.35 -16.02 12.92
C ILE A 194 -1.83 -16.17 12.86
N GLY A 195 -1.15 -16.32 13.99
CA GLY A 195 0.31 -16.33 14.06
C GLY A 195 0.94 -17.32 13.08
N LYS A 196 0.41 -18.55 13.04
CA LYS A 196 0.87 -19.60 12.12
C LYS A 196 0.70 -19.25 10.64
N LEU A 197 -0.33 -18.49 10.28
CA LEU A 197 -0.55 -18.04 8.91
C LEU A 197 0.52 -17.02 8.50
N PHE A 198 0.87 -16.12 9.42
CA PHE A 198 1.86 -15.06 9.18
C PHE A 198 3.32 -15.52 9.25
N GLU A 199 3.59 -16.76 9.67
CA GLU A 199 4.92 -17.38 9.61
C GLU A 199 5.32 -17.83 8.18
N ARG A 200 4.35 -17.98 7.27
CA ARG A 200 4.55 -18.57 5.93
C ARG A 200 4.32 -17.55 4.80
N GLY A 201 4.76 -16.32 5.01
CA GLY A 201 4.63 -15.24 4.03
C GLY A 201 5.59 -15.41 2.85
N GLU A 202 5.09 -15.15 1.64
CA GLU A 202 5.90 -15.09 0.43
C GLU A 202 5.79 -13.72 -0.23
N GLU A 203 6.91 -13.04 -0.43
CA GLU A 203 6.94 -11.71 -1.06
C GLU A 203 6.45 -11.79 -2.52
N ILE A 204 5.46 -10.97 -2.84
CA ILE A 204 4.85 -10.83 -4.17
C ILE A 204 5.40 -9.59 -4.90
N TYR A 205 5.62 -8.53 -4.13
CA TYR A 205 6.08 -7.27 -4.65
C TYR A 205 6.83 -6.47 -3.58
N LYS A 206 7.83 -5.72 -4.03
CA LYS A 206 8.56 -4.77 -3.21
C LYS A 206 9.03 -3.61 -4.08
N GLY A 207 8.61 -2.39 -3.76
CA GLY A 207 8.97 -1.21 -4.55
C GLY A 207 7.88 -0.14 -4.64
N TYR A 208 8.05 0.73 -5.64
CA TYR A 208 7.19 1.87 -5.96
C TYR A 208 5.73 1.51 -6.26
N VAL A 209 4.79 2.20 -5.60
CA VAL A 209 3.36 2.06 -5.91
C VAL A 209 2.88 3.32 -6.64
N ASP A 210 2.24 3.15 -7.79
CA ASP A 210 1.51 4.25 -8.44
C ASP A 210 0.24 4.53 -7.63
N ASP A 211 0.37 5.45 -6.68
CA ASP A 211 -0.65 5.83 -5.70
C ASP A 211 -1.05 7.30 -5.92
N PRO A 212 -2.34 7.63 -5.89
CA PRO A 212 -2.82 9.00 -6.12
C PRO A 212 -2.30 10.04 -5.12
N ARG A 213 -1.68 9.62 -4.00
CA ARG A 213 -1.02 10.50 -3.02
C ARG A 213 0.40 10.88 -3.42
N ASN A 214 1.03 10.23 -4.40
CA ASN A 214 2.40 10.55 -4.78
C ASN A 214 2.50 11.98 -5.31
N THR A 215 3.62 12.63 -4.97
CA THR A 215 4.03 13.96 -5.42
C THR A 215 5.41 13.86 -6.08
N ASP A 216 5.95 15.00 -6.48
CA ASP A 216 7.32 15.09 -6.99
C ASP A 216 8.35 14.76 -5.91
N ASN A 217 7.99 14.88 -4.63
CA ASN A 217 8.94 14.82 -3.52
C ASN A 217 8.61 13.77 -2.45
N ALA A 218 7.48 13.10 -2.56
CA ALA A 218 7.08 12.02 -1.67
C ALA A 218 6.26 10.96 -2.44
N TRP A 219 6.53 9.68 -2.20
CA TRP A 219 5.83 8.60 -2.87
C TRP A 219 5.65 7.38 -1.97
N ILE A 220 4.65 6.56 -2.28
CA ILE A 220 4.43 5.28 -1.61
C ILE A 220 5.36 4.21 -2.18
N GLU A 221 5.96 3.44 -1.30
CA GLU A 221 6.53 2.13 -1.62
C GLU A 221 5.95 1.08 -0.69
N THR A 222 5.74 -0.13 -1.17
CA THR A 222 5.17 -1.22 -0.35
C THR A 222 6.02 -2.47 -0.40
N VAL A 223 5.86 -3.32 0.61
CA VAL A 223 6.16 -4.75 0.53
C VAL A 223 4.82 -5.49 0.59
N ALA A 224 4.43 -6.11 -0.52
CA ALA A 224 3.24 -6.95 -0.58
C ALA A 224 3.63 -8.41 -0.39
N VAL A 225 3.06 -9.06 0.62
CA VAL A 225 3.39 -10.43 1.00
C VAL A 225 2.11 -11.26 0.98
N ASN A 226 2.15 -12.41 0.31
CA ASN A 226 1.04 -13.34 0.29
C ASN A 226 1.16 -14.34 1.43
N PHE A 227 0.08 -14.46 2.20
CA PHE A 227 -0.12 -15.45 3.24
C PHE A 227 -1.24 -16.38 2.80
N HIS A 228 -0.90 -17.56 2.32
CA HIS A 228 -1.85 -18.49 1.74
C HIS A 228 -2.23 -19.61 2.71
N ASP A 229 -3.52 -19.72 3.01
CA ASP A 229 -4.09 -20.81 3.80
C ASP A 229 -4.56 -21.95 2.88
N ASN A 230 -3.65 -22.87 2.59
CA ASN A 230 -3.85 -23.90 1.55
C ASN A 230 -4.92 -24.94 1.88
N ASP A 231 -5.11 -25.31 3.15
CA ASP A 231 -6.09 -26.32 3.57
C ASP A 231 -7.33 -25.70 4.25
N ASN A 232 -7.42 -24.38 4.18
CA ASN A 232 -8.43 -23.58 4.87
C ASN A 232 -8.46 -23.84 6.40
N SER A 233 -7.37 -24.30 7.02
CA SER A 233 -7.35 -24.65 8.45
C SER A 233 -7.39 -23.42 9.38
N VAL A 234 -6.86 -22.29 8.91
CA VAL A 234 -6.84 -21.04 9.68
C VAL A 234 -8.05 -20.17 9.34
N SER A 235 -8.31 -19.97 8.05
CA SER A 235 -9.31 -19.06 7.50
C SER A 235 -10.76 -19.44 7.81
N LYS A 236 -11.03 -20.69 8.19
CA LYS A 236 -12.35 -21.11 8.74
C LYS A 236 -12.66 -20.46 10.08
N ASN A 237 -11.63 -20.11 10.85
CA ASN A 237 -11.77 -19.49 12.17
C ASN A 237 -11.60 -17.96 12.14
N ILE A 238 -11.30 -17.39 10.97
CA ILE A 238 -11.17 -15.94 10.79
C ILE A 238 -12.57 -15.33 10.71
N ILE A 239 -12.97 -14.63 11.77
CA ILE A 239 -14.15 -13.78 11.79
C ILE A 239 -13.73 -12.39 11.33
N LEU A 240 -14.14 -12.01 10.12
CA LEU A 240 -13.85 -10.69 9.57
C LEU A 240 -14.78 -9.64 10.18
N LYS A 241 -14.21 -8.54 10.65
CA LYS A 241 -14.92 -7.36 11.12
C LYS A 241 -14.12 -6.13 10.69
N ALA A 242 -14.79 -5.17 10.07
CA ALA A 242 -14.10 -4.01 9.50
C ALA A 242 -13.55 -3.15 10.64
N GLY A 243 -12.27 -2.79 10.55
CA GLY A 243 -11.61 -1.86 11.47
C GLY A 243 -12.12 -0.43 11.33
N ASP A 244 -11.52 0.47 12.09
CA ASP A 244 -11.81 1.90 12.10
C ASP A 244 -11.63 2.57 10.73
N ASP A 245 -10.64 2.12 9.93
CA ASP A 245 -10.35 2.67 8.60
C ASP A 245 -11.05 1.93 7.43
N ALA A 246 -11.85 0.89 7.73
CA ALA A 246 -12.60 0.11 6.74
C ALA A 246 -14.13 0.24 6.91
N ARG A 247 -14.84 0.56 5.82
CA ARG A 247 -16.32 0.54 5.77
C ARG A 247 -16.87 -0.87 5.81
N ASN A 248 -16.21 -1.77 5.08
CA ASN A 248 -16.63 -3.15 4.89
C ASN A 248 -15.39 -4.03 4.80
N VAL A 249 -15.53 -5.30 5.15
CA VAL A 249 -14.51 -6.32 4.96
C VAL A 249 -15.16 -7.62 4.50
N LYS A 250 -14.55 -8.35 3.57
CA LYS A 250 -15.03 -9.67 3.17
C LYS A 250 -13.96 -10.48 2.46
N TRP A 251 -14.22 -11.79 2.36
CA TRP A 251 -13.61 -12.63 1.34
C TRP A 251 -14.17 -12.25 -0.03
N VAL A 252 -13.29 -12.01 -0.99
CA VAL A 252 -13.61 -11.64 -2.37
C VAL A 252 -13.04 -12.69 -3.30
N ASP A 253 -13.88 -13.26 -4.17
CA ASP A 253 -13.44 -14.11 -5.27
C ASP A 253 -12.56 -13.29 -6.22
N ILE A 254 -11.38 -13.81 -6.53
CA ILE A 254 -10.43 -13.12 -7.40
C ILE A 254 -10.75 -13.44 -8.86
N ASP A 255 -10.94 -12.39 -9.65
CA ASP A 255 -10.98 -12.44 -11.11
C ASP A 255 -10.41 -11.14 -11.71
N LYS A 256 -10.11 -11.16 -13.02
CA LYS A 256 -9.52 -10.03 -13.75
C LYS A 256 -10.35 -8.73 -13.75
N ASN A 257 -11.64 -8.79 -13.44
CA ASN A 257 -12.53 -7.63 -13.39
C ASN A 257 -12.57 -7.00 -11.99
N LEU A 258 -11.92 -7.60 -11.00
CA LEU A 258 -11.85 -7.06 -9.66
C LEU A 258 -11.14 -5.69 -9.66
N LYS A 259 -11.90 -4.64 -9.36
CA LYS A 259 -11.40 -3.27 -9.29
C LYS A 259 -10.86 -2.98 -7.90
N LEU A 260 -9.55 -2.78 -7.80
CA LEU A 260 -8.88 -2.46 -6.54
C LEU A 260 -8.25 -1.06 -6.56
N TYR A 261 -7.98 -0.55 -5.37
CA TYR A 261 -7.29 0.73 -5.14
C TYR A 261 -5.84 0.69 -5.64
N ALA A 262 -5.33 1.81 -6.14
CA ALA A 262 -3.96 2.00 -6.62
C ALA A 262 -3.48 0.83 -7.52
N SER A 263 -2.29 0.30 -7.26
CA SER A 263 -1.68 -0.80 -8.03
C SER A 263 -2.05 -2.20 -7.50
N HIS A 264 -3.04 -2.34 -6.62
CA HIS A 264 -3.29 -3.61 -5.91
C HIS A 264 -3.67 -4.75 -6.86
N SER A 265 -4.35 -4.46 -7.97
CA SER A 265 -4.70 -5.46 -9.01
C SER A 265 -3.47 -6.15 -9.58
N GLU A 266 -2.34 -5.44 -9.72
CA GLU A 266 -1.09 -6.01 -10.21
C GLU A 266 -0.48 -6.99 -9.20
N PHE A 267 -0.61 -6.72 -7.90
CA PHE A 267 -0.15 -7.63 -6.85
C PHE A 267 -1.00 -8.90 -6.85
N ILE A 268 -2.32 -8.75 -6.92
CA ILE A 268 -3.25 -9.89 -6.98
C ILE A 268 -3.02 -10.74 -8.22
N LYS A 269 -2.78 -10.13 -9.39
CA LYS A 269 -2.44 -10.86 -10.61
C LYS A 269 -1.18 -11.73 -10.43
N LYS A 270 -0.13 -11.19 -9.80
CA LYS A 270 1.09 -11.95 -9.48
C LYS A 270 0.80 -13.10 -8.51
N THR A 271 -0.01 -12.87 -7.49
CA THR A 271 -0.47 -13.90 -6.54
C THR A 271 -1.24 -15.02 -7.25
N VAL A 272 -2.16 -14.68 -8.16
CA VAL A 272 -2.94 -15.65 -8.94
C VAL A 272 -2.05 -16.50 -9.84
N LEU A 273 -1.07 -15.88 -10.52
CA LEU A 273 -0.10 -16.61 -11.34
C LEU A 273 0.73 -17.60 -10.49
N LYS A 274 1.18 -17.17 -9.31
CA LYS A 274 1.94 -18.00 -8.38
C LYS A 274 1.16 -19.24 -7.92
N HIS A 275 -0.13 -19.08 -7.63
CA HIS A 275 -1.00 -20.18 -7.19
C HIS A 275 -1.63 -20.97 -8.35
N ASN A 276 -1.36 -20.61 -9.61
CA ASN A 276 -2.04 -21.17 -10.78
C ASN A 276 -3.58 -21.14 -10.67
N ALA A 277 -4.12 -20.03 -10.16
CA ALA A 277 -5.54 -19.84 -9.94
C ALA A 277 -6.26 -19.26 -11.18
N HIS A 278 -7.59 -19.18 -11.10
CA HIS A 278 -8.43 -18.47 -12.05
C HIS A 278 -8.10 -16.96 -12.11
N TRP A 279 -8.17 -16.38 -13.33
CA TRP A 279 -8.01 -14.95 -13.61
C TRP A 279 -9.00 -14.52 -14.70
#